data_AF-A0A3C0C8I5-F1
#
_entry.id   AF-A0A3C0C8I5-F1
#
_cell.length_a   1.000
_cell.length_b   1.000
_cell.length_c   1.000
_cell.angle_alpha   90.00
_cell.angle_beta   90.00
_cell.angle_gamma   90.00
#
_symmetry.space_group_name_H-M   'P 1'
#
loop_
_entity.id
_entity.type
_entity.pdbx_description
1 polymer ?
#
loop_
_entity_poly.entity_id
_entity_poly.type
_entity_poly.pdbx_seq_one_letter_code
_entity_poly.pdbx_strand_id
1 'polypeptide(L)'
;MKLKSYLILAAVVIAVFSSASLSFASDAAADGGPAFQTLERIETIVYGSPQGGGLLSRLSAAEKDVFGRELPGSLTERQTAMLDFLEKGTTTQPSLLFKLSVAEWAVAQEIHPGWALARRIDTIEAVVEGTVQGGPYAARTERLITKLLPEGVLSTPVEIPASTVVKTSLSQTLTVKNVKVDDKVVLKLIEEIVVNQNLVAPRGSRVFAHITKVKPPRSFGRPSEIEMAFDALEVIGPNSVTVAMGEAAKKAMEADAA
;
A
#
# COMPACT_ATOMS: atom_id res chain seq x y z
N MET A 1 -61.87 -55.91 -34.55
CA MET A 1 -61.03 -54.90 -35.24
C MET A 1 -61.27 -53.55 -34.57
N LYS A 2 -60.19 -52.86 -34.17
CA LYS A 2 -60.12 -51.55 -33.47
C LYS A 2 -60.41 -51.58 -31.95
N LEU A 3 -59.79 -50.77 -31.08
CA LEU A 3 -58.41 -50.35 -30.78
C LEU A 3 -58.52 -49.62 -29.42
N LYS A 4 -57.48 -49.72 -28.56
CA LYS A 4 -57.17 -48.93 -27.34
C LYS A 4 -57.99 -49.29 -26.08
N SER A 5 -57.41 -49.94 -25.08
CA SER A 5 -56.36 -49.52 -24.12
C SER A 5 -56.96 -48.79 -22.91
N TYR A 6 -56.88 -49.38 -21.72
CA TYR A 6 -56.02 -48.93 -20.60
C TYR A 6 -56.24 -49.89 -19.42
N LEU A 7 -55.17 -50.58 -19.03
CA LEU A 7 -55.13 -51.53 -17.91
C LEU A 7 -54.44 -50.87 -16.71
N ILE A 8 -55.12 -51.02 -15.58
CA ILE A 8 -54.80 -50.63 -14.21
C ILE A 8 -53.60 -51.43 -13.69
N LEU A 9 -52.72 -50.82 -12.88
CA LEU A 9 -52.28 -51.44 -11.62
C LEU A 9 -51.63 -50.47 -10.65
N ALA A 10 -52.05 -50.58 -9.39
CA ALA A 10 -51.59 -49.86 -8.22
C ALA A 10 -50.26 -50.41 -7.66
N ALA A 11 -49.46 -49.55 -7.02
CA ALA A 11 -48.54 -49.95 -5.96
C ALA A 11 -48.22 -48.74 -5.06
N VAL A 12 -48.51 -48.87 -3.78
CA VAL A 12 -48.18 -47.93 -2.70
C VAL A 12 -46.70 -48.08 -2.35
N VAL A 13 -45.93 -46.98 -2.37
CA VAL A 13 -44.60 -46.91 -1.76
C VAL A 13 -44.44 -45.56 -1.03
N ILE A 14 -43.97 -45.70 0.20
CA ILE A 14 -43.68 -44.71 1.24
C ILE A 14 -42.72 -43.63 0.73
N ALA A 15 -43.10 -42.35 0.82
CA ALA A 15 -42.21 -41.23 0.55
C ALA A 15 -41.77 -40.55 1.86
N VAL A 16 -40.47 -40.63 2.09
CA VAL A 16 -39.71 -40.11 3.23
C VAL A 16 -39.74 -38.57 3.24
N PHE A 17 -40.01 -38.01 4.43
CA PHE A 17 -39.82 -36.59 4.73
C PHE A 17 -38.38 -36.17 4.44
N SER A 18 -38.16 -35.41 3.36
CA SER A 18 -36.89 -34.74 3.09
C SER A 18 -36.93 -33.33 3.68
N SER A 19 -36.31 -33.15 4.85
CA SER A 19 -35.97 -31.83 5.37
C SER A 19 -34.97 -31.16 4.44
N ALA A 20 -35.37 -30.06 3.84
CA ALA A 20 -34.49 -29.20 3.04
C ALA A 20 -33.40 -28.62 3.94
N SER A 21 -32.17 -29.12 3.80
CA SER A 21 -30.99 -28.48 4.35
C SER A 21 -30.76 -27.17 3.60
N LEU A 22 -31.07 -26.04 4.24
CA LEU A 22 -30.51 -24.74 3.87
C LEU A 22 -29.00 -24.81 4.13
N SER A 23 -28.24 -25.21 3.11
CA SER A 23 -26.80 -25.03 3.09
C SER A 23 -26.55 -23.53 2.99
N PHE A 24 -26.34 -22.88 4.14
CA PHE A 24 -25.60 -21.63 4.18
C PHE A 24 -24.21 -21.95 3.63
N ALA A 25 -23.96 -21.52 2.39
CA ALA A 25 -22.60 -21.36 1.92
C ALA A 25 -21.95 -20.38 2.90
N SER A 26 -21.15 -20.92 3.82
CA SER A 26 -20.22 -20.12 4.59
C SER A 26 -19.33 -19.43 3.57
N ASP A 27 -19.44 -18.11 3.48
CA ASP A 27 -18.43 -17.26 2.88
C ASP A 27 -17.20 -17.39 3.79
N ALA A 28 -16.50 -18.51 3.64
CA ALA A 28 -15.17 -18.67 4.15
C ALA A 28 -14.36 -17.68 3.31
N ALA A 29 -14.10 -16.51 3.89
CA ALA A 29 -13.00 -15.67 3.48
C ALA A 29 -11.77 -16.60 3.41
N ALA A 30 -11.50 -17.08 2.20
CA ALA A 30 -10.28 -17.77 1.89
C ALA A 30 -9.20 -16.72 2.09
N ASP A 31 -8.57 -16.74 3.26
CA ASP A 31 -7.27 -16.14 3.46
C ASP A 31 -6.38 -16.83 2.42
N GLY A 32 -6.29 -16.21 1.23
CA GLY A 32 -5.57 -16.77 0.11
C GLY A 32 -4.16 -16.99 0.59
N GLY A 33 -3.64 -18.22 0.43
CA GLY A 33 -2.32 -18.57 0.96
C GLY A 33 -1.21 -17.61 0.49
N PRO A 34 0.04 -17.75 0.96
CA PRO A 34 1.09 -16.74 0.83
C PRO A 34 1.28 -16.11 -0.57
N ALA A 35 1.02 -16.87 -1.64
CA ALA A 35 1.05 -16.37 -3.02
C ALA A 35 -0.04 -15.32 -3.33
N PHE A 36 -1.25 -15.45 -2.79
CA PHE A 36 -2.30 -14.43 -2.93
C PHE A 36 -1.94 -13.16 -2.17
N GLN A 37 -1.48 -13.26 -0.92
CA GLN A 37 -1.04 -12.10 -0.14
C GLN A 37 0.09 -11.34 -0.85
N THR A 38 1.04 -12.07 -1.44
CA THR A 38 2.13 -11.48 -2.23
C THR A 38 1.60 -10.75 -3.47
N LEU A 39 0.64 -11.35 -4.19
CA LEU A 39 0.01 -10.71 -5.34
C LEU A 39 -0.82 -9.49 -4.95
N GLU A 40 -1.59 -9.56 -3.86
CA GLU A 40 -2.39 -8.45 -3.36
C GLU A 40 -1.51 -7.26 -2.98
N ARG A 41 -0.31 -7.51 -2.44
CA ARG A 41 0.68 -6.47 -2.21
C ARG A 41 1.15 -5.81 -3.51
N ILE A 42 1.48 -6.61 -4.53
CA ILE A 42 1.85 -6.11 -5.86
C ILE A 42 0.72 -5.24 -6.43
N GLU A 43 -0.51 -5.73 -6.41
CA GLU A 43 -1.67 -5.02 -6.96
C GLU A 43 -2.02 -3.77 -6.17
N THR A 44 -1.84 -3.78 -4.85
CA THR A 44 -2.00 -2.59 -4.02
C THR A 44 -0.97 -1.52 -4.39
N ILE A 45 0.27 -1.91 -4.70
CA ILE A 45 1.29 -0.98 -5.20
C ILE A 45 0.92 -0.46 -6.60
N VAL A 46 0.57 -1.35 -7.52
CA VAL A 46 0.38 -1.00 -8.94
C VAL A 46 -0.93 -0.25 -9.16
N TYR A 47 -2.03 -0.77 -8.62
CA TYR A 47 -3.41 -0.33 -8.86
C TYR A 47 -4.07 0.35 -7.66
N GLY A 48 -3.51 0.21 -6.46
CA GLY A 48 -4.08 0.77 -5.22
C GLY A 48 -5.00 -0.19 -4.45
N SER A 49 -5.38 -1.33 -5.05
CA SER A 49 -6.18 -2.37 -4.39
C SER A 49 -6.02 -3.73 -5.08
N PRO A 50 -6.28 -4.83 -4.36
CA PRO A 50 -6.39 -6.17 -4.95
C PRO A 50 -7.37 -6.22 -6.13
N GLN A 51 -7.05 -7.02 -7.14
CA GLN A 51 -7.89 -7.25 -8.32
C GLN A 51 -8.67 -8.56 -8.23
N GLY A 52 -9.78 -8.64 -8.96
CA GLY A 52 -10.58 -9.86 -9.07
C GLY A 52 -10.00 -10.88 -10.05
N GLY A 53 -10.34 -12.16 -9.87
CA GLY A 53 -10.01 -13.24 -10.82
C GLY A 53 -8.89 -14.17 -10.37
N GLY A 54 -8.42 -15.00 -11.31
CA GLY A 54 -7.40 -16.03 -11.06
C GLY A 54 -6.01 -15.43 -10.78
N LEU A 55 -5.25 -16.08 -9.90
CA LEU A 55 -3.92 -15.64 -9.47
C LEU A 55 -2.95 -15.41 -10.64
N LEU A 56 -2.91 -16.34 -11.60
CA LEU A 56 -2.00 -16.26 -12.75
C LEU A 56 -2.39 -15.12 -13.71
N SER A 57 -3.69 -14.99 -14.04
CA SER A 57 -4.16 -13.93 -14.95
C SER A 57 -3.93 -12.54 -14.37
N ARG A 58 -4.13 -12.40 -13.05
CA ARG A 58 -3.90 -11.16 -12.31
C ARG A 58 -2.42 -10.78 -12.28
N LEU A 59 -1.54 -11.73 -11.96
CA LEU A 59 -0.09 -11.49 -12.01
C LEU A 59 0.36 -11.12 -13.43
N SER A 60 -0.08 -11.86 -14.45
CA SER A 60 0.26 -11.57 -15.84
C SER A 60 -0.25 -10.19 -16.30
N ALA A 61 -1.38 -9.70 -15.78
CA ALA A 61 -1.86 -8.34 -16.05
C ALA A 61 -0.94 -7.29 -15.41
N ALA A 62 -0.61 -7.44 -14.13
CA ALA A 62 0.32 -6.56 -13.44
C ALA A 62 1.70 -6.51 -14.14
N GLU A 63 2.20 -7.64 -14.63
CA GLU A 63 3.48 -7.70 -15.34
C GLU A 63 3.43 -6.99 -16.68
N LYS A 64 2.33 -7.14 -17.43
CA LYS A 64 2.15 -6.42 -18.69
C LYS A 64 2.08 -4.91 -18.47
N ASP A 65 1.41 -4.46 -17.41
CA ASP A 65 1.32 -3.03 -17.13
C ASP A 65 2.65 -2.46 -16.64
N VAL A 66 3.40 -3.20 -15.81
CA VAL A 66 4.69 -2.75 -15.28
C VAL A 66 5.81 -2.87 -16.32
N PHE A 67 5.94 -4.01 -16.99
CA PHE A 67 7.07 -4.36 -17.87
C PHE A 67 6.73 -4.41 -19.37
N GLY A 68 5.45 -4.42 -19.74
CA GLY A 68 5.01 -4.62 -21.13
C GLY A 68 5.01 -6.09 -21.58
N ARG A 69 5.34 -7.03 -20.69
CA ARG A 69 5.43 -8.46 -20.98
C ARG A 69 5.27 -9.28 -19.71
N GLU A 70 4.98 -10.56 -19.87
CA GLU A 70 5.01 -11.51 -18.77
C GLU A 70 6.46 -11.91 -18.45
N LEU A 71 6.77 -12.06 -17.17
CA LEU A 71 8.07 -12.53 -16.71
C LEU A 71 8.17 -14.05 -16.87
N PRO A 72 9.34 -14.59 -17.25
CA PRO A 72 9.56 -16.03 -17.30
C PRO A 72 9.67 -16.62 -15.89
N GLY A 73 9.50 -17.95 -15.80
CA GLY A 73 9.71 -18.70 -14.55
C GLY A 73 8.41 -19.14 -13.88
N SER A 74 8.57 -19.74 -12.71
CA SER A 74 7.47 -20.16 -11.86
C SER A 74 6.71 -18.95 -11.29
N LEU A 75 5.48 -19.20 -10.84
CA LEU A 75 4.64 -18.17 -10.22
C LEU A 75 5.36 -17.43 -9.07
N THR A 76 6.03 -18.16 -8.19
CA THR A 76 6.72 -17.57 -7.02
C THR A 76 7.93 -16.74 -7.44
N GLU A 77 8.72 -17.20 -8.42
CA GLU A 77 9.86 -16.45 -8.94
C GLU A 77 9.41 -15.12 -9.57
N ARG A 78 8.31 -15.17 -10.33
CA ARG A 78 7.70 -14.00 -10.95
C ARG A 78 7.20 -12.97 -9.93
N GLN A 79 6.48 -13.43 -8.90
CA GLN A 79 6.02 -12.56 -7.81
C GLN A 79 7.19 -11.91 -7.06
N THR A 80 8.24 -12.69 -6.79
CA THR A 80 9.45 -12.19 -6.11
C THR A 80 10.15 -11.15 -6.97
N ALA A 81 10.36 -11.45 -8.26
CA ALA A 81 10.97 -10.52 -9.21
C ALA A 81 10.19 -9.21 -9.34
N MET A 82 8.85 -9.29 -9.32
CA MET A 82 7.99 -8.11 -9.33
C MET A 82 8.19 -7.25 -8.07
N LEU A 83 8.09 -7.85 -6.87
CA LEU A 83 8.27 -7.11 -5.63
C LEU A 83 9.67 -6.52 -5.50
N ASP A 84 10.70 -7.29 -5.87
CA ASP A 84 12.08 -6.81 -5.84
C ASP A 84 12.25 -5.62 -6.79
N PHE A 85 11.73 -5.68 -8.01
CA PHE A 85 11.78 -4.55 -8.94
C PHE A 85 11.02 -3.31 -8.41
N LEU A 86 9.84 -3.50 -7.83
CA LEU A 86 9.01 -2.40 -7.34
C LEU A 86 9.60 -1.74 -6.09
N GLU A 87 10.07 -2.51 -5.11
CA GLU A 87 10.41 -2.01 -3.77
C GLU A 87 11.90 -2.01 -3.45
N LYS A 88 12.64 -3.06 -3.83
CA LYS A 88 14.03 -3.27 -3.37
C LYS A 88 15.09 -2.78 -4.35
N GLY A 89 14.88 -3.01 -5.64
CA GLY A 89 15.88 -2.81 -6.67
C GLY A 89 16.99 -3.86 -6.61
N THR A 90 18.13 -3.51 -7.19
CA THR A 90 19.37 -4.29 -7.14
C THR A 90 20.48 -3.45 -6.51
N THR A 91 21.65 -4.03 -6.30
CA THR A 91 22.82 -3.31 -5.77
C THR A 91 23.23 -2.12 -6.64
N THR A 92 22.93 -2.15 -7.94
CA THR A 92 23.34 -1.10 -8.91
C THR A 92 22.18 -0.25 -9.41
N GLN A 93 20.93 -0.69 -9.21
CA GLN A 93 19.76 0.02 -9.70
C GLN A 93 18.72 0.14 -8.57
N PRO A 94 18.35 1.38 -8.18
CA PRO A 94 17.26 1.59 -7.25
C PRO A 94 15.94 1.02 -7.78
N SER A 95 15.02 0.71 -6.87
CA SER A 95 13.69 0.21 -7.22
C SER A 95 12.86 1.22 -8.00
N LEU A 96 11.80 0.75 -8.65
CA LEU A 96 10.89 1.62 -9.39
C LEU A 96 10.26 2.67 -8.47
N LEU A 97 9.81 2.27 -7.27
CA LEU A 97 9.22 3.19 -6.31
C LEU A 97 10.24 4.19 -5.77
N PHE A 98 11.51 3.79 -5.60
CA PHE A 98 12.59 4.72 -5.25
C PHE A 98 12.72 5.80 -6.31
N LYS A 99 12.93 5.39 -7.57
CA LYS A 99 13.09 6.32 -8.70
C LYS A 99 11.89 7.25 -8.82
N LEU A 100 10.69 6.70 -8.77
CA LEU A 100 9.47 7.51 -8.88
C LEU A 100 9.36 8.54 -7.75
N SER A 101 9.68 8.17 -6.52
CA SER A 101 9.64 9.09 -5.37
C SER A 101 10.64 10.23 -5.53
N VAL A 102 11.81 9.96 -6.08
CA VAL A 102 12.81 10.99 -6.42
C VAL A 102 12.28 11.92 -7.53
N ALA A 103 11.66 11.38 -8.58
CA ALA A 103 11.05 12.19 -9.63
C ALA A 103 9.88 13.06 -9.12
N GLU A 104 9.02 12.50 -8.27
CA GLU A 104 7.92 13.25 -7.63
C GLU A 104 8.46 14.42 -6.81
N TRP A 105 9.46 14.15 -5.97
CA TRP A 105 10.08 15.20 -5.16
C TRP A 105 10.76 16.26 -6.02
N ALA A 106 11.49 15.87 -7.08
CA ALA A 106 12.14 16.81 -7.98
C ALA A 106 11.16 17.79 -8.64
N VAL A 107 9.91 17.36 -8.87
CA VAL A 107 8.87 18.17 -9.55
C VAL A 107 8.00 18.94 -8.56
N ALA A 108 7.55 18.29 -7.49
CA ALA A 108 6.51 18.81 -6.60
C ALA A 108 6.99 19.11 -5.18
N GLN A 109 8.24 18.76 -4.84
CA GLN A 109 8.82 18.87 -3.48
C GLN A 109 7.98 18.12 -2.42
N GLU A 110 7.19 17.13 -2.85
CA GLU A 110 6.36 16.27 -2.01
C GLU A 110 6.15 14.93 -2.75
N ILE A 111 6.03 13.84 -1.98
CA ILE A 111 5.77 12.50 -2.51
C ILE A 111 4.44 11.93 -2.02
N HIS A 112 3.89 10.98 -2.76
CA HIS A 112 2.59 10.34 -2.46
C HIS A 112 2.69 8.81 -2.37
N PRO A 113 3.41 8.25 -1.37
CA PRO A 113 3.67 6.80 -1.26
C PRO A 113 2.40 5.94 -1.06
N GLY A 114 1.30 6.55 -0.61
CA GLY A 114 0.01 5.86 -0.49
C GLY A 114 -0.81 5.78 -1.77
N TRP A 115 -0.38 6.43 -2.86
CA TRP A 115 -1.08 6.37 -4.15
C TRP A 115 -0.60 5.18 -4.97
N ALA A 116 -1.50 4.64 -5.79
CA ALA A 116 -1.18 3.65 -6.81
C ALA A 116 -0.08 4.16 -7.75
N LEU A 117 0.82 3.26 -8.15
CA LEU A 117 1.91 3.53 -9.07
C LEU A 117 1.42 4.24 -10.34
N ALA A 118 0.33 3.73 -10.94
CA ALA A 118 -0.26 4.31 -12.14
C ALA A 118 -0.61 5.79 -11.96
N ARG A 119 -1.33 6.12 -10.88
CA ARG A 119 -1.75 7.49 -10.56
C ARG A 119 -0.56 8.42 -10.37
N ARG A 120 0.49 7.94 -9.67
CA ARG A 120 1.71 8.71 -9.42
C ARG A 120 2.41 9.08 -10.72
N ILE A 121 2.61 8.09 -11.61
CA ILE A 121 3.21 8.32 -12.93
C ILE A 121 2.37 9.27 -13.77
N ASP A 122 1.06 9.02 -13.89
CA ASP A 122 0.14 9.88 -14.65
C ASP A 122 0.20 11.34 -14.17
N THR A 123 0.27 11.55 -12.86
CA THR A 123 0.35 12.89 -12.26
C THR A 123 1.64 13.61 -12.66
N ILE A 124 2.79 12.93 -12.57
CA ILE A 124 4.07 13.53 -12.94
C ILE A 124 4.14 13.81 -14.45
N GLU A 125 3.68 12.88 -15.28
CA GLU A 125 3.65 13.08 -16.74
C GLU A 125 2.75 14.26 -17.13
N ALA A 126 1.58 14.40 -16.50
CA ALA A 126 0.72 15.54 -16.74
C ALA A 126 1.42 16.88 -16.39
N VAL A 127 2.23 16.91 -15.34
CA VAL A 127 2.97 18.12 -14.92
C VAL A 127 4.19 18.37 -15.80
N VAL A 128 4.98 17.35 -16.11
CA VAL A 128 6.28 17.47 -16.81
C VAL A 128 6.12 17.49 -18.33
N GLU A 129 5.21 16.68 -18.86
CA GLU A 129 5.04 16.46 -20.30
C GLU A 129 3.71 17.01 -20.83
N GLY A 130 2.84 17.53 -19.95
CA GLY A 130 1.53 18.08 -20.30
C GLY A 130 0.48 17.05 -20.70
N THR A 131 0.87 15.78 -20.85
CA THR A 131 0.01 14.68 -21.30
C THR A 131 0.45 13.36 -20.67
N VAL A 132 -0.53 12.54 -20.31
CA VAL A 132 -0.28 11.16 -19.85
C VAL A 132 0.10 10.30 -21.05
N GLN A 133 1.17 9.53 -20.91
CA GLN A 133 1.70 8.67 -21.95
C GLN A 133 1.24 7.22 -21.77
N GLY A 134 1.17 6.50 -22.87
CA GLY A 134 0.90 5.06 -22.85
C GLY A 134 2.15 4.21 -22.63
N GLY A 135 1.92 2.90 -22.49
CA GLY A 135 2.98 1.90 -22.38
C GLY A 135 3.35 1.53 -20.95
N PRO A 136 4.40 0.70 -20.79
CA PRO A 136 4.74 0.10 -19.50
C PRO A 136 5.19 1.13 -18.46
N TYR A 137 4.75 0.96 -17.20
CA TYR A 137 5.10 1.87 -16.11
C TYR A 137 6.61 1.99 -15.89
N ALA A 138 7.37 0.91 -16.05
CA ALA A 138 8.83 0.95 -15.95
C ALA A 138 9.43 1.92 -16.99
N ALA A 139 9.05 1.78 -18.27
CA ALA A 139 9.58 2.61 -19.34
C ALA A 139 9.18 4.08 -19.19
N ARG A 140 7.94 4.33 -18.74
CA ARG A 140 7.42 5.67 -18.46
C ARG A 140 8.20 6.35 -17.33
N THR A 141 8.44 5.65 -16.23
CA THR A 141 9.25 6.16 -15.11
C THR A 141 10.70 6.43 -15.52
N GLU A 142 11.36 5.51 -16.23
CA GLU A 142 12.75 5.77 -16.69
C GLU A 142 12.82 7.00 -17.60
N ARG A 143 11.86 7.19 -18.51
CA ARG A 143 11.79 8.38 -19.36
C ARG A 143 11.67 9.67 -18.53
N LEU A 144 10.81 9.68 -17.51
CA LEU A 144 10.69 10.81 -16.59
C LEU A 144 12.01 11.08 -15.87
N ILE A 145 12.68 10.04 -15.37
CA ILE A 145 13.97 10.16 -14.68
C ILE A 145 15.03 10.75 -15.60
N THR A 146 15.20 10.25 -16.82
CA THR A 146 16.20 10.78 -17.76
C THR A 146 15.95 12.25 -18.10
N LYS A 147 14.69 12.70 -18.14
CA LYS A 147 14.34 14.10 -18.39
C LYS A 147 14.61 15.01 -17.19
N LEU A 148 14.30 14.54 -15.99
CA LEU A 148 14.42 15.31 -14.75
C LEU A 148 15.85 15.30 -14.18
N LEU A 149 16.53 14.17 -14.30
CA LEU A 149 17.82 13.86 -13.71
C LEU A 149 18.69 13.13 -14.75
N PRO A 150 19.37 13.87 -15.65
CA PRO A 150 20.22 13.27 -16.70
C PRO A 150 21.34 12.37 -16.16
N GLU A 151 21.86 12.69 -14.97
CA GLU A 151 22.89 11.90 -14.27
C GLU A 151 22.33 10.61 -13.62
N GLY A 152 21.01 10.41 -13.70
CA GLY A 152 20.31 9.29 -13.10
C GLY A 152 20.07 9.45 -11.60
N VAL A 153 19.69 8.33 -10.97
CA VAL A 153 19.37 8.26 -9.54
C VAL A 153 20.32 7.28 -8.87
N LEU A 154 21.02 7.76 -7.83
CA LEU A 154 21.90 6.96 -7.00
C LEU A 154 21.22 6.66 -5.66
N SER A 155 21.45 5.46 -5.15
CA SER A 155 21.01 5.05 -3.82
C SER A 155 22.23 4.75 -2.97
N THR A 156 22.41 5.49 -1.88
CA THR A 156 23.50 5.31 -0.92
C THR A 156 22.90 4.94 0.45
N PRO A 157 23.50 3.99 1.19
CA PRO A 157 23.12 3.76 2.57
C PRO A 157 23.43 4.99 3.42
N VAL A 158 22.46 5.43 4.23
CA VAL A 158 22.60 6.59 5.11
C VAL A 158 22.17 6.19 6.52
N GLU A 159 23.02 6.50 7.50
CA GLU A 159 22.68 6.35 8.91
C GLU A 159 21.97 7.62 9.39
N ILE A 160 20.74 7.46 9.91
CA ILE A 160 19.97 8.57 10.48
C ILE A 160 20.35 8.75 11.96
N PRO A 161 20.87 9.91 12.38
CA PRO A 161 21.16 10.17 13.78
C PRO A 161 19.90 10.09 14.65
N ALA A 162 20.02 9.52 15.85
CA ALA A 162 18.90 9.42 16.80
C ALA A 162 18.35 10.77 17.28
N SER A 163 19.12 11.86 17.10
CA SER A 163 18.70 13.23 17.41
C SER A 163 17.84 13.88 16.31
N THR A 164 17.60 13.19 15.20
CA THR A 164 16.83 13.72 14.07
C THR A 164 15.36 13.89 14.47
N VAL A 165 14.86 15.12 14.37
CA VAL A 165 13.47 15.45 14.70
C VAL A 165 12.59 15.22 13.47
N VAL A 166 11.53 14.43 13.63
CA VAL A 166 10.58 14.09 12.56
C VAL A 166 9.30 14.88 12.77
N LYS A 167 9.09 15.96 12.01
CA LYS A 167 7.87 16.78 12.09
C LYS A 167 6.75 16.19 11.24
N THR A 168 5.61 15.91 11.86
CA THR A 168 4.51 15.19 11.21
C THR A 168 3.16 15.86 11.42
N SER A 169 2.25 15.63 10.47
CA SER A 169 0.84 16.02 10.53
C SER A 169 -0.03 14.78 10.44
N LEU A 170 -1.21 14.82 11.08
CA LEU A 170 -2.18 13.74 10.96
C LEU A 170 -2.76 13.67 9.54
N SER A 171 -2.76 12.49 8.93
CA SER A 171 -3.42 12.30 7.62
C SER A 171 -4.94 12.30 7.71
N GLN A 172 -5.46 11.98 8.90
CA GLN A 172 -6.89 11.85 9.19
C GLN A 172 -7.21 12.41 10.57
N THR A 173 -8.40 12.98 10.72
CA THR A 173 -8.86 13.47 12.02
C THR A 173 -9.12 12.31 12.98
N LEU A 174 -8.49 12.35 14.15
CA LEU A 174 -8.71 11.38 15.23
C LEU A 174 -9.71 11.92 16.24
N THR A 175 -10.67 11.09 16.61
CA THR A 175 -11.71 11.37 17.59
C THR A 175 -11.93 10.14 18.45
N VAL A 176 -12.28 10.29 19.74
CA VAL A 176 -12.51 9.14 20.62
C VAL A 176 -13.62 8.20 20.11
N LYS A 177 -14.48 8.67 19.20
CA LYS A 177 -15.53 7.86 18.59
C LYS A 177 -15.04 6.97 17.45
N ASN A 178 -14.00 7.38 16.73
CA ASN A 178 -13.51 6.70 15.53
C ASN A 178 -12.16 5.98 15.74
N VAL A 179 -11.56 6.07 16.93
CA VAL A 179 -10.33 5.34 17.26
C VAL A 179 -10.50 4.42 18.46
N LYS A 180 -9.76 3.32 18.44
CA LYS A 180 -9.62 2.34 19.51
C LYS A 180 -8.13 2.13 19.81
N VAL A 181 -7.86 1.54 20.96
CA VAL A 181 -6.50 1.09 21.30
C VAL A 181 -6.05 0.08 20.24
N ASP A 182 -4.78 0.13 19.86
CA ASP A 182 -4.11 -0.64 18.80
C ASP A 182 -4.50 -0.28 17.36
N ASP A 183 -5.35 0.74 17.16
CA ASP A 183 -5.63 1.25 15.81
C ASP A 183 -4.36 1.87 15.20
N LYS A 184 -4.07 1.50 13.95
CA LYS A 184 -2.97 2.07 13.17
C LYS A 184 -3.34 3.47 12.68
N VAL A 185 -2.45 4.41 12.89
CA VAL A 185 -2.54 5.79 12.46
C VAL A 185 -1.41 6.06 11.47
N VAL A 186 -1.77 6.70 10.36
CA VAL A 186 -0.80 7.17 9.37
C VAL A 186 -0.68 8.68 9.48
N LEU A 187 0.52 9.17 9.75
CA LEU A 187 0.87 10.57 9.70
C LEU A 187 1.67 10.86 8.43
N LYS A 188 1.71 12.13 8.03
CA LYS A 188 2.50 12.64 6.91
C LYS A 188 3.62 13.52 7.41
N LEU A 189 4.81 13.29 6.88
CA LEU A 189 5.98 14.13 7.12
C LEU A 189 5.76 15.53 6.53
N ILE A 190 5.97 16.57 7.33
CA ILE A 190 5.76 17.99 6.94
C ILE A 190 7.05 18.58 6.34
N GLU A 191 8.19 18.23 6.92
CA GLU A 191 9.51 18.71 6.53
C GLU A 191 10.35 17.53 6.06
N GLU A 192 11.08 17.72 4.95
CA GLU A 192 11.97 16.68 4.46
C GLU A 192 13.16 16.44 5.40
N ILE A 193 13.63 15.19 5.44
CA ILE A 193 14.80 14.77 6.20
C ILE A 193 15.94 14.55 5.22
N VAL A 194 16.94 15.41 5.32
CA VAL A 194 18.18 15.35 4.55
C VAL A 194 19.33 15.08 5.51
N VAL A 195 20.14 14.06 5.22
CA VAL A 195 21.30 13.67 6.02
C VAL A 195 22.51 13.53 5.11
N ASN A 196 23.61 14.22 5.43
CA ASN A 196 24.84 14.21 4.62
C ASN A 196 24.58 14.55 3.13
N GLN A 197 23.72 15.54 2.85
CA GLN A 197 23.29 15.95 1.50
C GLN A 197 22.46 14.90 0.73
N ASN A 198 22.09 13.78 1.36
CA ASN A 198 21.21 12.78 0.77
C ASN A 198 19.79 12.98 1.28
N LEU A 199 18.82 13.01 0.37
CA LEU A 199 17.40 13.02 0.69
C LEU A 199 16.99 11.64 1.21
N VAL A 200 16.61 11.57 2.49
CA VAL A 200 16.26 10.31 3.15
C VAL A 200 14.75 10.10 3.19
N ALA A 201 14.00 11.12 3.61
CA ALA A 201 12.54 11.09 3.62
C ALA A 201 12.00 12.44 3.15
N PRO A 202 11.40 12.52 1.95
CA PRO A 202 10.79 13.74 1.46
C PRO A 202 9.51 14.06 2.22
N ARG A 203 9.10 15.33 2.14
CA ARG A 203 7.77 15.73 2.54
C ARG A 203 6.70 14.82 1.91
N GLY A 204 5.70 14.44 2.69
CA GLY A 204 4.65 13.50 2.28
C GLY A 204 4.95 12.02 2.59
N SER A 205 6.19 11.68 2.99
CA SER A 205 6.52 10.36 3.56
C SER A 205 5.56 9.97 4.68
N ARG A 206 5.23 8.68 4.79
CA ARG A 206 4.35 8.18 5.83
C ARG A 206 5.11 7.90 7.12
N VAL A 207 4.50 8.26 8.23
CA VAL A 207 4.93 7.84 9.56
C VAL A 207 3.81 7.01 10.16
N PHE A 208 4.14 5.78 10.52
CA PHE A 208 3.23 4.85 11.17
C PHE A 208 3.28 5.05 12.68
N ALA A 209 2.10 5.05 13.28
CA ALA A 209 1.88 5.10 14.71
C ALA A 209 0.71 4.19 15.05
N HIS A 210 0.54 3.90 16.34
CA HIS A 210 -0.64 3.22 16.85
C HIS A 210 -1.17 3.91 18.10
N ILE A 211 -2.48 3.77 18.32
CA ILE A 211 -3.13 4.33 19.50
C ILE A 211 -2.83 3.45 20.71
N THR A 212 -2.22 4.02 21.73
CA THR A 212 -1.92 3.32 22.99
C THR A 212 -3.03 3.51 24.02
N LYS A 213 -3.80 4.60 23.92
CA LYS A 213 -4.84 4.92 24.89
C LYS A 213 -5.92 5.82 24.34
N VAL A 214 -7.15 5.53 24.71
CA VAL A 214 -8.31 6.36 24.40
C VAL A 214 -9.10 6.58 25.69
N LYS A 215 -9.24 7.85 26.11
CA LYS A 215 -10.11 8.24 27.23
C LYS A 215 -11.32 9.03 26.70
N PRO A 216 -12.54 8.48 26.83
CA PRO A 216 -13.74 9.19 26.43
C PRO A 216 -14.00 10.42 27.32
N PRO A 217 -14.77 11.39 26.81
CA PRO A 217 -15.19 12.53 27.63
C PRO A 217 -15.97 12.00 28.85
N ARG A 218 -15.66 12.55 30.03
CA ARG A 218 -16.32 12.18 31.29
C ARG A 218 -17.16 13.34 31.82
N SER A 219 -18.12 13.03 32.68
CA SER A 219 -18.95 14.03 33.38
C SER A 219 -18.07 15.13 34.02
N PHE A 220 -18.64 16.33 34.14
CA PHE A 220 -17.96 17.54 34.66
C PHE A 220 -16.90 18.15 33.72
N GLY A 221 -17.12 18.11 32.40
CA GLY A 221 -16.29 18.86 31.43
C GLY A 221 -14.85 18.36 31.32
N ARG A 222 -14.56 17.11 31.74
CA ARG A 222 -13.23 16.53 31.62
C ARG A 222 -12.95 16.23 30.14
N PRO A 223 -11.85 16.76 29.57
CA PRO A 223 -11.55 16.58 28.16
C PRO A 223 -11.30 15.11 27.83
N SER A 224 -11.61 14.75 26.58
CA SER A 224 -11.14 13.51 25.98
C SER A 224 -9.64 13.54 25.76
N GLU A 225 -9.00 12.38 25.82
CA GLU A 225 -7.56 12.23 25.61
C GLU A 225 -7.30 11.04 24.70
N ILE A 226 -6.40 11.22 23.74
CA ILE A 226 -5.90 10.17 22.85
C ILE A 226 -4.38 10.20 22.97
N GLU A 227 -3.80 9.08 23.40
CA GLU A 227 -2.35 8.89 23.42
C GLU A 227 -1.97 7.93 22.28
N MET A 228 -0.86 8.21 21.60
CA MET A 228 -0.32 7.38 20.53
C MET A 228 1.18 7.19 20.68
N ALA A 229 1.68 6.06 20.20
CA ALA A 229 3.09 5.79 20.06
C ALA A 229 3.47 5.74 18.58
N PHE A 230 4.65 6.26 18.26
CA PHE A 230 5.20 6.23 16.91
C PHE A 230 5.96 4.92 16.72
N ASP A 231 5.86 4.34 15.51
CA ASP A 231 6.43 3.04 15.18
C ASP A 231 7.58 3.19 14.18
N ALA A 232 7.29 3.72 12.99
CA ALA A 232 8.25 3.77 11.90
C ALA A 232 7.99 4.90 10.89
N LEU A 233 9.07 5.50 10.40
CA LEU A 233 9.09 6.40 9.25
C LEU A 233 9.41 5.59 7.98
N GLU A 234 8.59 5.77 6.95
CA GLU A 234 8.86 5.27 5.60
C GLU A 234 9.81 6.24 4.88
N VAL A 235 11.04 5.77 4.66
CA VAL A 235 12.09 6.50 3.94
C VAL A 235 12.05 6.15 2.45
N ILE A 236 12.75 6.91 1.61
CA ILE A 236 12.94 6.49 0.21
C ILE A 236 13.83 5.24 0.21
N GLY A 237 13.24 4.12 -0.20
CA GLY A 237 13.92 2.85 -0.33
C GLY A 237 13.17 1.70 0.34
N PRO A 238 13.79 0.52 0.43
CA PRO A 238 13.12 -0.68 0.92
C PRO A 238 12.98 -0.74 2.45
N ASN A 239 13.65 0.17 3.16
CA ASN A 239 13.74 0.13 4.62
C ASN A 239 12.74 1.10 5.26
N SER A 240 12.36 0.82 6.49
CA SER A 240 11.66 1.75 7.36
C SER A 240 12.51 2.02 8.60
N VAL A 241 12.48 3.25 9.11
CA VAL A 241 13.29 3.64 10.27
C VAL A 241 12.39 3.75 11.49
N THR A 242 12.72 3.03 12.57
CA THR A 242 11.98 3.13 13.83
C THR A 242 12.07 4.55 14.39
N VAL A 243 10.93 5.10 14.78
CA VAL A 243 10.83 6.43 15.38
C VAL A 243 10.20 6.33 16.76
N ALA A 244 10.63 7.18 17.68
CA ALA A 244 10.10 7.20 19.04
C ALA A 244 10.10 8.63 19.60
N MET A 245 9.27 8.85 20.62
CA MET A 245 9.21 10.12 21.34
C MET A 245 10.43 10.28 22.27
N GLY A 246 11.52 10.82 21.73
CA GLY A 246 12.76 11.12 22.47
C GLY A 246 12.81 12.51 23.10
N GLU A 247 13.89 12.82 23.82
CA GLU A 247 14.10 14.14 24.43
C GLU A 247 14.16 15.28 23.39
N ALA A 248 14.80 15.04 22.25
CA ALA A 248 14.88 16.02 21.16
C ALA A 248 13.49 16.36 20.60
N ALA A 249 12.61 15.36 20.47
CA ALA A 249 11.24 15.56 20.02
C ALA A 249 10.43 16.38 21.05
N LYS A 250 10.58 16.09 22.35
CA LYS A 250 9.92 16.87 23.41
C LYS A 250 10.35 18.33 23.41
N LYS A 251 11.66 18.60 23.29
CA LYS A 251 12.19 19.97 23.19
C LYS A 251 11.66 20.71 21.95
N ALA A 252 11.59 20.03 20.81
CA ALA A 252 11.03 20.60 19.59
C ALA A 252 9.52 20.93 19.74
N MET A 253 8.76 20.03 20.38
CA MET A 253 7.33 20.27 20.67
C MET A 253 7.11 21.46 21.61
N GLU A 254 7.94 21.62 22.64
CA GLU A 254 7.88 22.76 23.55
C GLU A 254 8.21 24.08 22.83
N ALA A 255 9.18 24.05 21.91
CA ALA A 255 9.56 25.23 21.13
C ALA A 255 8.48 25.65 20.11
N ASP A 256 7.83 24.69 19.44
CA ASP A 256 6.75 24.96 18.48
C ASP A 256 5.43 25.39 19.16
N ALA A 257 5.28 25.13 20.47
CA ALA A 257 4.10 25.52 21.27
C ALA A 257 4.22 26.91 21.91
N ALA A 258 5.41 27.52 21.88
CA ALA A 258 5.71 28.85 22.44
C ALA A 258 5.50 29.97 21.42
#